data_AF-A0A958LT75-F1
#
_entry.id   AF-A0A958LT75-F1
#
_cell.length_a   1.000
_cell.length_b   1.000
_cell.length_c   1.000
_cell.angle_alpha   90.00
_cell.angle_beta   90.00
_cell.angle_gamma   90.00
#
_symmetry.space_group_name_H-M   'P 1'
#
loop_
_entity.id
_entity.type
_entity.pdbx_description
1 polymer ?
#
loop_
_entity_poly.entity_id
_entity_poly.type
_entity_poly.pdbx_seq_one_letter_code
_entity_poly.pdbx_strand_id
1 'polypeptide(L)'
;MEALQLNRVKTMKQENEVDENHRQLLVMGDEGQLSLWKEGQYIAVEIRRCFPWSQPTQCLSIRNGDDEEMMFIKDVKNLEKKSQDAVLQAMRESGFFFKITRIIEAREEFELRHWLVETEQGQRRFQTRLEDWPRELPGGDLLIRDVYGDIYHVGGLRSLDQRSRELLWAFIE
;
A
#
# COMPACT_ATOMS: atom_id res chain seq x y z
N MET A 1 -13.13 -17.65 39.69
CA MET A 1 -12.81 -17.59 38.25
C MET A 1 -13.55 -16.48 37.50
N GLU A 2 -14.52 -15.77 38.09
CA GLU A 2 -15.29 -14.70 37.39
C GLU A 2 -14.59 -13.32 37.31
N ALA A 3 -13.61 -13.03 38.18
CA ALA A 3 -12.99 -11.70 38.23
C ALA A 3 -12.06 -11.37 37.04
N LEU A 4 -11.54 -12.40 36.34
CA LEU A 4 -10.62 -12.21 35.19
C LEU A 4 -11.36 -11.95 33.86
N GLN A 5 -12.60 -12.41 33.71
CA GLN A 5 -13.41 -12.15 32.51
C GLN A 5 -13.98 -10.73 32.49
N LEU A 6 -14.30 -10.17 33.67
CA LEU A 6 -14.85 -8.83 33.78
C LEU A 6 -13.83 -7.72 33.43
N ASN A 7 -12.53 -7.96 33.68
CA ASN A 7 -11.47 -7.03 33.32
C ASN A 7 -11.20 -6.98 31.81
N ARG A 8 -11.33 -8.11 31.10
CA ARG A 8 -11.11 -8.16 29.65
C ARG A 8 -12.19 -7.40 28.87
N VAL A 9 -13.42 -7.41 29.37
CA VAL A 9 -14.54 -6.62 28.80
C VAL A 9 -14.42 -5.14 29.13
N LYS A 10 -13.81 -4.77 30.27
CA LYS A 10 -13.56 -3.36 30.63
C LYS A 10 -12.41 -2.75 29.85
N THR A 11 -11.33 -3.50 29.59
CA THR A 11 -10.21 -3.00 28.75
C THR A 11 -10.65 -2.75 27.31
N MET A 12 -11.52 -3.60 26.75
CA MET A 12 -12.09 -3.42 25.40
C MET A 12 -13.10 -2.26 25.30
N LYS A 13 -13.61 -1.74 26.43
CA LYS A 13 -14.53 -0.59 26.45
C LYS A 13 -13.85 0.76 26.58
N GLN A 14 -12.54 0.79 26.85
CA GLN A 14 -11.81 2.04 27.06
C GLN A 14 -11.08 2.55 25.80
N GLU A 15 -11.07 1.78 24.72
CA GLU A 15 -10.59 2.21 23.39
C GLU A 15 -11.73 2.69 22.45
N ASN A 16 -12.98 2.68 22.91
CA ASN A 16 -14.16 3.08 22.13
C ASN A 16 -14.62 4.51 22.45
N GLU A 17 -13.69 5.46 22.52
CA GLU A 17 -14.01 6.85 22.20
C GLU A 17 -13.86 7.03 20.68
N VAL A 18 -14.79 6.43 19.93
CA VAL A 18 -15.01 6.81 18.54
C VAL A 18 -15.72 8.15 18.59
N ASP A 19 -14.90 9.20 18.63
CA ASP A 19 -15.27 10.60 18.45
C ASP A 19 -16.30 10.71 17.30
N GLU A 20 -17.47 11.26 17.60
CA GLU A 20 -18.66 11.36 16.72
C GLU A 20 -18.39 12.06 15.38
N ASN A 21 -17.19 12.60 15.17
CA ASN A 21 -16.72 13.16 13.92
C ASN A 21 -16.21 12.15 12.87
N HIS A 22 -16.00 10.88 13.21
CA HIS A 22 -15.44 9.88 12.27
C HIS A 22 -16.54 9.04 11.62
N ARG A 23 -17.34 9.65 10.74
CA ARG A 23 -18.45 8.98 10.03
C ARG A 23 -18.01 7.81 9.14
N GLN A 24 -16.71 7.64 8.85
CA GLN A 24 -16.18 6.62 7.95
C GLN A 24 -14.73 6.25 8.33
N LEU A 25 -14.56 5.34 9.32
CA LEU A 25 -13.27 4.85 9.80
C LEU A 25 -12.94 3.50 9.14
N LEU A 26 -11.73 3.36 8.58
CA LEU A 26 -11.20 2.12 8.02
C LEU A 26 -10.15 1.50 8.95
N VAL A 27 -10.24 0.19 9.18
CA VAL A 27 -9.32 -0.55 10.06
C VAL A 27 -8.99 -1.91 9.48
N MET A 28 -7.82 -2.44 9.84
CA MET A 28 -7.51 -3.86 9.63
C MET A 28 -8.18 -4.69 10.72
N GLY A 29 -8.89 -5.74 10.33
CA GLY A 29 -9.42 -6.76 11.23
C GLY A 29 -8.34 -7.75 11.66
N ASP A 30 -8.67 -8.55 12.67
CA ASP A 30 -7.73 -9.52 13.27
C ASP A 30 -7.26 -10.61 12.29
N GLU A 31 -8.01 -10.88 11.23
CA GLU A 31 -7.67 -11.86 10.19
C GLU A 31 -7.01 -11.21 8.95
N GLY A 32 -6.66 -9.92 9.03
CA GLY A 32 -6.03 -9.18 7.93
C GLY A 32 -6.99 -8.63 6.89
N GLN A 33 -8.31 -8.71 7.10
CA GLN A 33 -9.29 -8.06 6.21
C GLN A 33 -9.42 -6.56 6.51
N LEU A 34 -9.62 -5.74 5.48
CA LEU A 34 -10.00 -4.34 5.68
C LEU A 34 -11.48 -4.25 6.06
N SER A 35 -11.81 -3.40 7.04
CA SER A 35 -13.18 -3.19 7.50
C SER A 35 -13.52 -1.71 7.57
N LEU A 36 -14.73 -1.35 7.14
CA LEU A 36 -15.31 -0.01 7.25
C LEU A 36 -16.28 0.05 8.43
N TRP A 37 -16.06 1.00 9.35
CA TRP A 37 -17.04 1.36 10.36
C TRP A 37 -18.13 2.25 9.74
N LYS A 38 -19.38 1.77 9.77
CA LYS A 38 -20.55 2.51 9.30
C LYS A 38 -21.75 2.13 10.17
N GLU A 39 -22.49 3.13 10.65
CA GLU A 39 -23.76 2.94 11.37
C GLU A 39 -23.67 1.97 12.58
N GLY A 40 -22.56 2.00 13.33
CA GLY A 40 -22.41 1.19 14.54
C GLY A 40 -21.91 -0.24 14.31
N GLN A 41 -21.52 -0.59 13.08
CA GLN A 41 -21.00 -1.91 12.73
C GLN A 41 -19.77 -1.83 11.82
N TYR A 42 -18.94 -2.87 11.89
CA TYR A 42 -17.85 -3.09 10.95
C TYR A 42 -18.33 -3.96 9.79
N ILE A 43 -18.09 -3.49 8.56
CA ILE A 43 -18.40 -4.19 7.33
C ILE A 43 -17.07 -4.55 6.66
N ALA A 44 -16.86 -5.83 6.35
CA ALA A 44 -15.69 -6.26 5.59
C ALA A 44 -15.74 -5.67 4.17
N VAL A 45 -14.62 -5.11 3.73
CA VAL A 45 -14.53 -4.41 2.45
C VAL A 45 -13.25 -4.76 1.71
N GLU A 46 -13.31 -4.67 0.39
CA GLU A 46 -12.18 -4.80 -0.51
C GLU A 46 -11.85 -3.45 -1.16
N ILE A 47 -10.58 -3.27 -1.49
CA ILE A 47 -10.12 -2.11 -2.26
C ILE A 47 -10.12 -2.50 -3.74
N ARG A 48 -10.70 -1.66 -4.60
CA ARG A 48 -10.51 -1.70 -6.05
C ARG A 48 -9.80 -0.43 -6.48
N ARG A 49 -8.70 -0.59 -7.24
CA ARG A 49 -8.03 0.53 -7.90
C ARG A 49 -8.85 1.00 -9.08
N CYS A 50 -9.11 2.30 -9.12
CA CYS A 50 -9.50 2.98 -10.35
C CYS A 50 -8.26 3.62 -10.98
N PHE A 51 -8.34 3.98 -12.27
CA PHE A 51 -7.25 4.64 -12.96
C PHE A 51 -6.81 5.95 -12.27
N PRO A 52 -5.52 6.36 -12.37
CA PRO A 52 -4.43 5.75 -13.13
C PRO A 52 -3.46 4.91 -12.29
N TRP A 53 -2.94 3.84 -12.89
CA TRP A 53 -1.92 2.94 -12.30
C TRP A 53 -0.66 3.64 -11.76
N SER A 54 -0.32 4.84 -12.25
CA SER A 54 0.83 5.62 -11.79
C SER A 54 0.60 6.34 -10.46
N GLN A 55 -0.61 6.27 -9.90
CA GLN A 55 -0.95 6.86 -8.61
C GLN A 55 -1.64 5.78 -7.77
N PRO A 56 -0.88 4.76 -7.31
CA PRO A 56 -1.47 3.54 -6.76
C PRO A 56 -2.34 3.82 -5.53
N THR A 57 -2.06 4.90 -4.77
CA THR A 57 -2.77 5.33 -3.57
C THR A 57 -3.87 6.37 -3.83
N GLN A 58 -4.33 6.49 -5.07
CA GLN A 58 -5.41 7.41 -5.46
C GLN A 58 -6.53 6.66 -6.17
N CYS A 59 -7.70 7.30 -6.20
CA CYS A 59 -8.90 6.80 -6.87
C CYS A 59 -9.21 5.34 -6.46
N LEU A 60 -9.48 5.12 -5.18
CA LEU A 60 -9.79 3.79 -4.65
C LEU A 60 -11.31 3.67 -4.41
N SER A 61 -11.92 2.66 -5.00
CA SER A 61 -13.29 2.25 -4.69
C SER A 61 -13.24 1.21 -3.57
N ILE A 62 -13.87 1.50 -2.44
CA ILE A 62 -14.03 0.59 -1.31
C ILE A 62 -15.38 -0.09 -1.44
N ARG A 63 -15.38 -1.42 -1.54
CA ARG A 63 -16.57 -2.20 -1.91
C ARG A 63 -16.85 -3.29 -0.89
N ASN A 64 -18.12 -3.60 -0.64
CA ASN A 64 -18.51 -4.71 0.24
C ASN A 64 -18.44 -6.07 -0.52
N GLY A 65 -18.83 -7.16 0.17
CA GLY A 65 -18.87 -8.50 -0.43
C GLY A 65 -19.87 -8.69 -1.57
N ASP A 66 -20.85 -7.79 -1.71
CA ASP A 66 -21.84 -7.77 -2.79
C ASP A 66 -21.38 -6.89 -3.98
N ASP A 67 -20.12 -6.44 -3.98
CA ASP A 67 -19.53 -5.54 -4.96
C ASP A 67 -20.21 -4.15 -5.01
N GLU A 68 -20.89 -3.72 -3.95
CA GLU A 68 -21.45 -2.38 -3.85
C GLU A 68 -20.38 -1.39 -3.37
N GLU A 69 -20.28 -0.22 -4.02
CA GLU A 69 -19.35 0.83 -3.57
C GLU A 69 -19.86 1.49 -2.28
N MET A 70 -19.09 1.33 -1.21
CA MET A 70 -19.38 1.86 0.12
C MET A 70 -18.72 3.22 0.34
N MET A 71 -17.58 3.46 -0.30
CA MET A 71 -16.79 4.70 -0.20
C MET A 71 -15.88 4.85 -1.43
N PHE A 72 -15.67 6.09 -1.87
CA PHE A 72 -14.63 6.44 -2.83
C PHE A 72 -13.54 7.30 -2.17
N ILE A 73 -12.29 6.86 -2.26
CA ILE A 73 -11.12 7.56 -1.71
C ILE A 73 -10.36 8.20 -2.87
N LYS A 74 -10.43 9.52 -2.97
CA LYS A 74 -9.70 10.28 -4.01
C LYS A 74 -8.19 10.17 -3.83
N ASP A 75 -7.70 10.37 -2.60
CA ASP A 75 -6.30 10.19 -2.21
C ASP A 75 -6.27 9.69 -0.77
N VAL A 76 -5.49 8.63 -0.51
CA VAL A 76 -5.32 8.06 0.83
C VAL A 76 -4.78 9.08 1.83
N LYS A 77 -4.05 10.11 1.37
CA LYS A 77 -3.57 11.22 2.22
C LYS A 77 -4.69 12.09 2.79
N ASN A 78 -5.91 12.01 2.25
CA ASN A 78 -7.07 12.75 2.77
C ASN A 78 -7.80 12.00 3.90
N LEU A 79 -7.38 10.77 4.21
CA LEU A 79 -7.93 10.01 5.33
C LEU A 79 -7.25 10.44 6.63
N GLU A 80 -7.94 10.21 7.75
CA GLU A 80 -7.29 10.21 9.06
C GLU A 80 -6.16 9.18 9.11
N LYS A 81 -5.17 9.41 9.99
CA LYS A 81 -3.94 8.61 10.03
C LYS A 81 -4.19 7.11 10.19
N LYS A 82 -5.14 6.73 11.05
CA LYS A 82 -5.51 5.33 11.30
C LYS A 82 -6.06 4.65 10.04
N SER A 83 -7.00 5.30 9.37
CA SER A 83 -7.59 4.84 8.10
C SER A 83 -6.55 4.80 6.97
N GLN A 84 -5.67 5.80 6.89
CA GLN A 84 -4.55 5.81 5.95
C GLN A 84 -3.66 4.58 6.12
N ASP A 85 -3.24 4.27 7.35
CA ASP A 85 -2.35 3.15 7.61
C ASP A 85 -3.00 1.80 7.29
N ALA A 86 -4.28 1.64 7.65
CA ALA A 86 -5.08 0.45 7.32
C ALA A 86 -5.22 0.25 5.80
N VAL A 87 -5.59 1.30 5.06
CA VAL A 87 -5.72 1.22 3.59
C VAL A 87 -4.38 0.90 2.94
N LEU A 88 -3.30 1.58 3.33
CA LEU A 88 -1.97 1.30 2.78
C LEU A 88 -1.52 -0.13 3.08
N GLN A 89 -1.84 -0.67 4.26
CA GLN A 89 -1.56 -2.05 4.59
C GLN A 89 -2.34 -3.03 3.71
N ALA A 90 -3.66 -2.89 3.64
CA ALA A 90 -4.51 -3.74 2.81
C ALA A 90 -4.07 -3.73 1.33
N MET A 91 -3.69 -2.56 0.80
CA MET A 91 -3.16 -2.44 -0.56
C MET A 91 -1.85 -3.20 -0.76
N ARG A 92 -0.92 -3.13 0.21
CA ARG A 92 0.35 -3.86 0.15
C ARG A 92 0.13 -5.37 0.20
N GLU A 93 -0.76 -5.83 1.08
CA GLU A 93 -1.10 -7.25 1.23
C GLU A 93 -1.82 -7.78 -0.01
N SER A 94 -2.65 -6.96 -0.65
CA SER A 94 -3.32 -7.28 -1.91
C SER A 94 -2.40 -7.19 -3.15
N GLY A 95 -1.11 -6.91 -2.97
CA GLY A 95 -0.13 -6.83 -4.07
C GLY A 95 -0.35 -5.65 -5.02
N PHE A 96 -0.91 -4.53 -4.54
CA PHE A 96 -1.18 -3.39 -5.42
C PHE A 96 0.08 -2.72 -5.93
N PHE A 97 1.09 -2.68 -5.08
CA PHE A 97 2.44 -2.26 -5.43
C PHE A 97 3.41 -2.90 -4.45
N PHE A 98 4.65 -3.05 -4.88
CA PHE A 98 5.74 -3.54 -4.05
C PHE A 98 6.66 -2.40 -3.70
N LYS A 99 6.71 -2.05 -2.42
CA LYS A 99 7.63 -1.02 -1.95
C LYS A 99 9.03 -1.62 -1.85
N ILE A 100 9.92 -1.17 -2.74
CA ILE A 100 11.33 -1.52 -2.75
C ILE A 100 12.01 -0.83 -1.56
N THR A 101 12.72 -1.63 -0.77
CA THR A 101 13.54 -1.18 0.35
C THR A 101 15.03 -1.19 0.00
N ARG A 102 15.43 -2.05 -0.96
CA ARG A 102 16.80 -2.17 -1.45
C ARG A 102 16.84 -2.70 -2.88
N ILE A 103 17.79 -2.19 -3.67
CA ILE A 103 18.09 -2.71 -5.01
C ILE A 103 19.41 -3.48 -4.93
N ILE A 104 19.35 -4.78 -5.22
CA ILE A 104 20.50 -5.68 -5.13
C ILE A 104 21.25 -5.69 -6.46
N GLU A 105 20.52 -5.76 -7.57
CA GLU A 105 21.05 -5.84 -8.93
C GLU A 105 20.07 -5.21 -9.94
N ALA A 106 20.63 -4.53 -10.93
CA ALA A 106 19.94 -4.10 -12.14
C ALA A 106 20.88 -4.39 -13.33
N ARG A 107 20.48 -5.30 -14.22
CA ARG A 107 21.31 -5.77 -15.33
C ARG A 107 20.53 -5.72 -16.64
N GLU A 108 21.15 -5.18 -17.68
CA GLU A 108 20.58 -5.14 -19.02
C GLU A 108 21.01 -6.37 -19.82
N GLU A 109 20.04 -7.04 -20.45
CA GLU A 109 20.23 -8.24 -21.27
C GLU A 109 19.08 -8.35 -22.29
N PHE A 110 19.41 -8.46 -23.58
CA PHE A 110 18.46 -8.68 -24.70
C PHE A 110 17.14 -7.88 -24.61
N GLU A 111 17.18 -6.56 -24.83
CA GLU A 111 16.00 -5.64 -24.79
C GLU A 111 15.26 -5.57 -23.44
N LEU A 112 15.76 -6.26 -22.41
CA LEU A 112 15.20 -6.27 -21.07
C LEU A 112 16.21 -5.76 -20.04
N ARG A 113 15.67 -5.21 -18.95
CA ARG A 113 16.39 -4.94 -17.72
C ARG A 113 15.88 -5.88 -16.64
N HIS A 114 16.78 -6.69 -16.12
CA HIS A 114 16.54 -7.64 -15.04
C HIS A 114 16.83 -6.96 -13.70
N TRP A 115 15.88 -7.06 -12.78
CA TRP A 115 15.96 -6.48 -11.46
C TRP A 115 15.98 -7.57 -10.40
N LEU A 116 16.82 -7.39 -9.37
CA LEU A 116 16.78 -8.13 -8.12
C LEU A 116 16.66 -7.13 -6.98
N VAL A 117 15.58 -7.21 -6.20
CA VAL A 117 15.25 -6.21 -5.17
C VAL A 117 14.75 -6.87 -3.89
N GLU A 118 14.88 -6.17 -2.77
CA GLU A 118 14.14 -6.48 -1.53
C GLU A 118 12.94 -5.55 -1.43
N THR A 119 11.76 -6.12 -1.20
CA THR A 119 10.53 -5.38 -0.93
C THR A 119 10.07 -5.63 0.52
N GLU A 120 9.10 -4.87 1.00
CA GLU A 120 8.52 -5.11 2.34
C GLU A 120 7.94 -6.54 2.49
N GLN A 121 7.64 -7.23 1.39
CA GLN A 121 7.13 -8.60 1.34
C GLN A 121 8.22 -9.66 1.06
N GLY A 122 9.49 -9.24 1.02
CA GLY A 122 10.63 -10.11 0.74
C GLY A 122 11.27 -9.87 -0.63
N GLN A 123 12.21 -10.74 -0.99
CA GLN A 123 13.01 -10.59 -2.20
C GLN A 123 12.19 -10.89 -3.46
N ARG A 124 12.36 -10.08 -4.51
CA ARG A 124 11.71 -10.25 -5.81
C ARG A 124 12.67 -10.12 -6.98
N ARG A 125 12.32 -10.81 -8.07
CA ARG A 125 12.93 -10.68 -9.40
C ARG A 125 11.87 -10.28 -10.40
N PHE A 126 12.15 -9.27 -11.21
CA PHE A 126 11.24 -8.81 -12.24
C PHE A 126 12.02 -8.24 -13.44
N GLN A 127 11.31 -7.97 -14.53
CA GLN A 127 11.88 -7.50 -15.79
C GLN A 127 11.13 -6.26 -16.27
N THR A 128 11.85 -5.26 -16.77
CA THR A 128 11.29 -4.13 -17.53
C THR A 128 11.84 -4.16 -18.94
N ARG A 129 11.17 -3.52 -19.90
CA ARG A 129 11.81 -3.22 -21.20
C ARG A 129 12.92 -2.18 -20.98
N LEU A 130 13.90 -2.12 -21.88
CA LEU A 130 14.98 -1.11 -21.75
C LEU A 130 14.44 0.32 -21.88
N GLU A 131 13.46 0.52 -22.75
CA GLU A 131 12.78 1.81 -22.98
C GLU A 131 11.83 2.21 -21.84
N ASP A 132 11.45 1.29 -20.95
CA ASP A 132 10.58 1.55 -19.80
C ASP A 132 11.42 2.06 -18.62
N TRP A 133 11.81 3.34 -18.68
CA TRP A 133 12.56 4.00 -17.61
C TRP A 133 11.73 4.18 -16.33
N PRO A 134 12.37 4.15 -15.14
CA PRO A 134 11.71 4.54 -13.89
C PRO A 134 11.07 5.93 -14.02
N ARG A 135 9.82 6.04 -13.58
CA ARG A 135 9.08 7.30 -13.61
C ARG A 135 9.19 8.02 -12.28
N GLU A 136 9.63 9.27 -12.29
CA GLU A 136 9.60 10.12 -11.10
C GLU A 136 8.18 10.57 -10.75
N LEU A 137 7.89 10.60 -9.45
CA LEU A 137 6.65 11.14 -8.88
C LEU A 137 6.92 12.46 -8.15
N PRO A 138 5.89 13.33 -8.01
CA PRO A 138 5.97 14.50 -7.15
C PRO A 138 6.37 14.11 -5.72
N GLY A 139 7.50 14.63 -5.23
CA GLY A 139 8.09 14.27 -3.93
C GLY A 139 9.38 13.45 -4.03
N GLY A 140 9.80 13.07 -5.24
CA GLY A 140 11.10 12.42 -5.50
C GLY A 140 11.08 10.89 -5.38
N ASP A 141 9.90 10.29 -5.21
CA ASP A 141 9.69 8.85 -5.31
C ASP A 141 9.79 8.37 -6.76
N LEU A 142 10.09 7.09 -6.98
CA LEU A 142 10.14 6.47 -8.31
C LEU A 142 9.12 5.34 -8.41
N LEU A 143 8.53 5.20 -9.60
CA LEU A 143 7.74 4.03 -9.98
C LEU A 143 8.42 3.27 -11.10
N ILE A 144 8.54 1.96 -10.92
CA ILE A 144 9.01 1.03 -11.93
C ILE A 144 7.83 0.09 -12.23
N ARG A 145 7.48 -0.06 -13.51
CA ARG A 145 6.47 -1.02 -13.94
C ARG A 145 7.14 -2.15 -14.70
N ASP A 146 6.87 -3.38 -14.31
CA ASP A 146 7.41 -4.54 -15.00
C ASP A 146 6.62 -4.91 -16.27
N VAL A 147 7.15 -5.87 -17.03
CA VAL A 147 6.52 -6.35 -18.27
C VAL A 147 5.14 -7.01 -18.08
N TYR A 148 4.80 -7.41 -16.86
CA TYR A 148 3.50 -7.99 -16.49
C TYR A 148 2.52 -6.93 -15.94
N GLY A 149 2.98 -5.70 -15.73
CA GLY A 149 2.19 -4.59 -15.22
C GLY A 149 2.25 -4.40 -13.71
N ASP A 150 3.05 -5.20 -12.99
CA ASP A 150 3.27 -5.03 -11.56
C ASP A 150 4.02 -3.72 -11.29
N ILE A 151 3.63 -3.06 -10.21
CA ILE A 151 4.16 -1.74 -9.84
C ILE A 151 5.12 -1.90 -8.68
N TYR A 152 6.34 -1.42 -8.87
CA TYR A 152 7.36 -1.33 -7.84
C TYR A 152 7.56 0.14 -7.49
N HIS A 153 7.38 0.47 -6.22
CA HIS A 153 7.53 1.82 -5.69
C HIS A 153 8.85 1.93 -4.94
N VAL A 154 9.67 2.90 -5.31
CA VAL A 154 10.89 3.26 -4.60
C VAL A 154 10.60 4.58 -3.90
N GLY A 155 10.66 4.59 -2.57
CA GLY A 155 10.62 5.84 -1.82
C GLY A 155 11.80 6.74 -2.22
N GLY A 156 11.67 8.06 -2.04
CA GLY A 156 12.67 8.98 -2.58
C GLY A 156 14.12 8.62 -2.26
N LEU A 157 15.04 8.98 -3.16
CA LEU A 157 16.44 8.48 -3.20
C LEU A 157 17.17 8.46 -1.85
N ARG A 158 16.85 9.40 -0.94
CA ARG A 158 17.43 9.46 0.41
C ARG A 158 17.08 8.27 1.31
N SER A 159 15.96 7.60 1.04
CA SER A 159 15.50 6.42 1.78
C SER A 159 16.26 5.14 1.43
N LEU A 160 16.95 5.13 0.29
CA LEU A 160 17.75 4.00 -0.17
C LEU A 160 19.19 4.04 0.34
N ASP A 161 19.78 2.85 0.46
CA ASP A 161 21.22 2.72 0.70
C ASP A 161 22.06 3.23 -0.49
N GLN A 162 23.34 3.51 -0.22
CA GLN A 162 24.25 4.09 -1.21
C GLN A 162 24.34 3.26 -2.50
N ARG A 163 24.42 1.94 -2.38
CA ARG A 163 24.52 1.03 -3.53
C ARG A 163 23.25 1.06 -4.39
N SER A 164 22.09 1.06 -3.74
CA SER A 164 20.79 1.13 -4.41
C SER A 164 20.65 2.44 -5.19
N ARG A 165 21.12 3.56 -4.62
CA ARG A 165 21.18 4.85 -5.32
C ARG A 165 22.12 4.82 -6.52
N GLU A 166 23.30 4.24 -6.39
CA GLU A 166 24.28 4.13 -7.49
C GLU A 166 23.73 3.30 -8.65
N LEU A 167 23.06 2.18 -8.35
CA LEU A 167 22.39 1.36 -9.37
C LEU A 167 21.26 2.13 -10.06
N LEU A 168 20.49 2.95 -9.34
CA LEU A 168 19.45 3.78 -9.92
C LEU A 168 19.98 4.97 -10.71
N TRP A 169 21.13 5.53 -10.32
CA TRP A 169 21.70 6.72 -10.96
C TRP A 169 21.98 6.49 -12.46
N ALA A 170 22.29 5.25 -12.85
CA ALA A 170 22.43 4.88 -14.26
C ALA A 170 21.11 5.01 -15.07
N PHE A 171 19.98 5.20 -14.39
CA PHE A 171 18.64 5.19 -14.97
C PHE A 171 17.77 6.42 -14.69
N ILE A 172 18.34 7.45 -14.06
CA ILE A 172 17.64 8.70 -13.75
C ILE A 172 18.51 9.82 -14.33
N GLU A 173 18.19 10.26 -15.55
CA GLU A 173 18.78 11.46 -16.18
C GLU A 173 17.95 12.71 -15.87
#